data_AF-A0A1W9MA45-F1
#
_entry.id   AF-A0A1W9MA45-F1
#
_cell.length_a   1.000
_cell.length_b   1.000
_cell.length_c   1.000
_cell.angle_alpha   90.00
_cell.angle_beta   90.00
_cell.angle_gamma   90.00
#
_symmetry.space_group_name_H-M   'P 1'
#
loop_
_entity.id
_entity.type
_entity.pdbx_description
1 polymer ?
#
loop_
_entity_poly.entity_id
_entity_poly.type
_entity_poly.pdbx_seq_one_letter_code
_entity_poly.pdbx_strand_id
1 'polypeptide(L)'
;MSHHHHEHNDHHDHEHSHHEHKHDEHHKHDHHHSETLSFEEKMSKLLEHWLKHNSDHVQTYREWGQKAKDAGLNDMAVILEDIAAASSALNQKFEAASSLLKK
;
A
#
# COMPACT_ATOMS: atom_id res chain seq x y z
N MET A 1 40.95 39.10 16.03
CA MET A 1 41.62 38.43 17.17
C MET A 1 40.69 38.59 18.37
N SER A 2 40.03 37.60 18.94
CA SER A 2 39.91 36.17 18.68
C SER A 2 38.54 35.74 19.20
N HIS A 3 37.88 34.85 18.47
CA HIS A 3 36.75 34.06 18.95
C HIS A 3 37.20 33.19 20.11
N HIS A 4 36.35 33.02 21.14
CA HIS A 4 36.43 31.85 22.01
C HIS A 4 35.05 31.22 22.14
N HIS A 5 34.99 30.01 21.59
CA HIS A 5 33.95 29.00 21.67
C HIS A 5 33.81 28.47 23.11
N HIS A 6 32.59 28.19 23.55
CA HIS A 6 32.37 27.03 24.43
C HIS A 6 30.99 26.43 24.21
N GLU A 7 31.00 25.11 24.14
CA GLU A 7 29.96 24.20 23.68
C GLU A 7 28.79 24.12 24.67
N HIS A 8 27.55 24.14 24.15
CA HIS A 8 26.35 23.80 24.91
C HIS A 8 26.14 22.28 24.85
N ASN A 9 26.39 21.62 25.98
CA ASN A 9 25.88 20.28 26.26
C ASN A 9 24.70 20.43 27.24
N ASP A 10 23.54 20.81 26.73
CA ASP A 10 22.30 20.78 27.50
C ASP A 10 21.47 19.56 27.11
N HIS A 11 21.50 18.60 28.02
CA HIS A 11 20.56 17.49 28.13
C HIS A 11 19.14 18.07 28.23
N HIS A 12 18.30 17.81 27.23
CA HIS A 12 16.86 18.03 27.37
C HIS A 12 16.23 16.80 28.02
N ASP A 13 15.93 16.91 29.32
CA ASP A 13 14.96 16.08 30.02
C ASP A 13 13.59 16.20 29.32
N HIS A 14 13.14 15.11 28.70
CA HIS A 14 11.74 14.96 28.29
C HIS A 14 11.02 14.12 29.36
N GLU A 15 10.26 14.79 30.23
CA GLU A 15 9.24 14.14 31.04
C GLU A 15 8.19 13.52 30.10
N HIS A 16 8.27 12.21 29.91
CA HIS A 16 7.19 11.43 29.35
C HIS A 16 6.17 11.14 30.46
N SER A 17 5.10 11.95 30.49
CA SER A 17 3.89 11.61 31.25
C SER A 17 3.26 10.35 30.64
N HIS A 18 3.63 9.19 31.20
CA HIS A 18 2.99 7.91 30.91
C HIS A 18 1.60 7.89 31.53
N HIS A 19 0.57 8.14 30.71
CA HIS A 19 -0.80 7.84 31.09
C HIS A 19 -1.02 6.31 31.10
N GLU A 20 -0.89 5.70 32.27
CA GLU A 20 -1.43 4.36 32.54
C GLU A 20 -2.96 4.42 32.48
N HIS A 21 -3.55 3.91 31.39
CA HIS A 21 -4.95 3.53 31.38
C HIS A 21 -5.09 2.06 31.79
N LYS A 22 -5.38 1.84 33.07
CA LYS A 22 -5.94 0.57 33.55
C LYS A 22 -7.41 0.53 33.18
N HIS A 23 -7.77 -0.33 32.23
CA HIS A 23 -9.15 -0.80 32.07
C HIS A 23 -9.15 -2.32 32.18
N ASP A 24 -9.52 -2.78 33.37
CA ASP A 24 -10.19 -4.06 33.59
C ASP A 24 -11.56 -3.99 32.89
N GLU A 25 -11.66 -4.49 31.66
CA GLU A 25 -12.91 -5.00 31.14
C GLU A 25 -12.64 -6.31 30.41
N HIS A 26 -13.07 -7.39 31.06
CA HIS A 26 -13.24 -8.72 30.49
C HIS A 26 -14.18 -8.68 29.29
N HIS A 27 -13.68 -8.28 28.13
CA HIS A 27 -14.29 -8.66 26.87
C HIS A 27 -13.85 -10.09 26.54
N LYS A 28 -14.57 -11.05 27.12
CA LYS A 28 -14.75 -12.35 26.47
C LYS A 28 -15.51 -12.08 25.18
N HIS A 29 -14.79 -11.67 24.14
CA HIS A 29 -15.25 -11.88 22.78
C HIS A 29 -15.25 -13.38 22.58
N ASP A 30 -16.41 -13.97 22.85
CA ASP A 30 -16.86 -15.20 22.24
C ASP A 30 -16.54 -15.07 20.74
N HIS A 31 -15.43 -15.68 20.32
CA HIS A 31 -15.03 -15.78 18.92
C HIS A 31 -15.95 -16.82 18.24
N HIS A 32 -17.25 -16.57 18.33
CA HIS A 32 -18.28 -17.37 17.72
C HIS A 32 -18.32 -17.00 16.23
N HIS A 33 -17.98 -17.97 15.39
CA HIS A 33 -17.90 -17.87 13.93
C HIS A 33 -16.82 -16.95 13.37
N SER A 34 -15.54 -17.29 13.62
CA SER A 34 -14.61 -17.22 12.49
C SER A 34 -15.00 -18.35 11.55
N GLU A 35 -15.97 -18.12 10.68
CA GLU A 35 -16.06 -18.91 9.45
C GLU A 35 -14.77 -18.63 8.70
N THR A 36 -13.78 -19.49 8.93
CA THR A 36 -12.56 -19.50 8.13
C THR A 36 -13.00 -19.69 6.70
N LEU A 37 -12.96 -18.59 5.93
CA LEU A 37 -13.25 -18.60 4.51
C LEU A 37 -12.65 -19.85 3.87
N SER A 38 -13.44 -20.50 3.02
CA SER A 38 -12.96 -21.61 2.20
C SER A 38 -11.76 -21.15 1.38
N PHE A 39 -10.95 -22.10 0.91
CA PHE A 39 -9.83 -21.76 0.06
C PHE A 39 -10.28 -20.97 -1.18
N GLU A 40 -11.41 -21.35 -1.79
CA GLU A 40 -11.98 -20.69 -2.96
C GLU A 40 -12.43 -19.25 -2.65
N GLU A 41 -13.06 -19.02 -1.50
CA GLU A 41 -13.46 -17.67 -1.07
C GLU A 41 -12.25 -16.77 -0.81
N LYS A 42 -11.20 -17.32 -0.18
CA LYS A 42 -9.92 -16.61 0.01
C LYS A 42 -9.29 -16.25 -1.33
N MET A 43 -9.26 -17.20 -2.26
CA MET A 43 -8.72 -16.98 -3.61
C MET A 43 -9.52 -15.93 -4.38
N SER A 44 -10.85 -15.95 -4.31
CA SER A 44 -11.69 -14.93 -4.95
C SER A 44 -11.38 -13.53 -4.43
N LYS A 45 -11.30 -13.36 -3.10
CA LYS A 45 -10.98 -12.06 -2.48
C LYS A 45 -9.57 -11.56 -2.84
N LEU A 46 -8.58 -12.45 -2.92
CA LEU A 46 -7.22 -12.09 -3.33
C LEU A 46 -7.18 -11.62 -4.79
N LEU A 47 -7.84 -12.34 -5.71
CA LEU A 47 -7.89 -11.97 -7.11
C LEU A 47 -8.58 -10.61 -7.32
N GLU A 48 -9.70 -10.36 -6.63
CA GLU A 48 -10.38 -9.07 -6.67
C GLU A 48 -9.50 -7.94 -6.13
N HIS A 49 -8.79 -8.19 -5.04
CA HIS A 49 -7.85 -7.21 -4.46
C HIS A 49 -6.71 -6.87 -5.43
N TRP A 50 -6.07 -7.87 -6.04
CA TRP A 50 -4.99 -7.65 -7.00
C TRP A 50 -5.47 -6.96 -8.28
N LEU A 51 -6.66 -7.30 -8.78
CA LEU A 51 -7.29 -6.62 -9.93
C LEU A 51 -7.46 -5.13 -9.67
N LYS A 52 -8.02 -4.77 -8.52
CA LYS A 52 -8.22 -3.38 -8.14
C LYS A 52 -6.88 -2.66 -8.03
N HIS A 53 -5.93 -3.23 -7.28
CA HIS A 53 -4.62 -2.63 -7.05
C HIS A 53 -3.85 -2.39 -8.35
N ASN A 54 -3.87 -3.36 -9.27
CA ASN A 54 -3.24 -3.20 -10.57
C ASN A 54 -3.93 -2.12 -11.41
N SER A 55 -5.27 -2.03 -11.35
CA SER A 55 -6.00 -0.98 -12.07
C SER A 55 -5.62 0.42 -11.58
N ASP A 56 -5.46 0.58 -10.25
CA ASP A 56 -4.99 1.82 -9.63
C ASP A 56 -3.56 2.17 -10.10
N HIS A 57 -2.68 1.16 -10.19
CA HIS A 57 -1.32 1.33 -10.74
C HIS A 57 -1.32 1.71 -12.22
N VAL A 58 -2.13 1.07 -13.04
CA VAL A 58 -2.25 1.39 -14.48
C VAL A 58 -2.62 2.85 -14.67
N GLN A 59 -3.60 3.35 -13.92
CA GLN A 59 -3.98 4.76 -13.95
C GLN A 59 -2.79 5.65 -13.57
N THR A 60 -2.13 5.34 -12.45
CA THR A 60 -0.98 6.11 -11.94
C THR A 60 0.16 6.15 -12.95
N TYR A 61 0.52 5.02 -13.56
CA TYR A 61 1.60 4.94 -14.56
C TYR A 61 1.27 5.76 -15.80
N ARG A 62 0.03 5.73 -16.29
CA ARG A 62 -0.40 6.56 -17.42
C ARG A 62 -0.36 8.05 -17.10
N GLU A 63 -0.84 8.44 -15.91
CA GLU A 63 -0.79 9.82 -15.45
C GLU A 63 0.65 10.35 -15.39
N TRP A 64 1.58 9.55 -14.86
CA TRP A 64 2.99 9.93 -14.81
C TRP A 64 3.68 9.83 -16.16
N GLY A 65 3.28 8.91 -17.02
CA GLY A 65 3.72 8.83 -18.41
C GLY A 65 3.38 10.11 -19.17
N GLN A 66 2.16 10.62 -19.00
CA GLN A 66 1.75 11.90 -19.59
C GLN A 66 2.56 13.07 -19.03
N LYS A 67 2.75 13.14 -17.70
CA LYS A 67 3.61 14.17 -17.08
C LYS A 67 5.06 14.11 -17.59
N ALA A 68 5.61 12.91 -17.77
CA ALA A 68 6.95 12.72 -18.33
C ALA A 68 7.03 13.22 -19.77
N LYS A 69 6.01 12.95 -20.58
CA LYS A 69 5.91 13.45 -21.95
C LYS A 69 5.86 14.98 -21.99
N ASP A 70 5.05 15.61 -21.12
CA ASP A 70 4.94 17.07 -21.02
C ASP A 70 6.26 17.71 -20.57
N ALA A 71 7.07 16.99 -19.79
CA ALA A 71 8.42 17.39 -19.38
C ALA A 71 9.51 17.09 -20.43
N GLY A 72 9.18 16.54 -21.60
CA GLY A 72 10.13 16.17 -22.65
C GLY A 72 10.91 14.87 -22.39
N LEU A 73 10.55 14.11 -21.35
CA LEU A 73 11.15 12.82 -20.99
C LEU A 73 10.46 11.67 -21.76
N ASN A 74 10.56 11.71 -23.09
CA ASN A 74 9.80 10.79 -23.96
C ASN A 74 10.09 9.31 -23.71
N ASP A 75 11.35 8.93 -23.49
CA ASP A 75 11.72 7.54 -23.21
C ASP A 75 11.09 7.04 -21.90
N MET A 76 11.03 7.90 -20.88
CA MET A 76 10.37 7.59 -19.61
C MET A 76 8.86 7.43 -19.80
N ALA A 77 8.23 8.28 -20.61
CA ALA A 77 6.82 8.18 -20.94
C ALA A 77 6.48 6.85 -21.63
N VAL A 78 7.33 6.41 -22.57
CA VAL A 78 7.19 5.11 -23.25
C VAL A 78 7.30 3.95 -22.25
N ILE A 79 8.32 3.96 -21.40
CA ILE A 79 8.51 2.91 -20.39
C ILE A 79 7.31 2.84 -19.43
N LEU A 80 6.77 3.98 -18.99
CA LEU A 80 5.61 4.00 -18.10
C LEU A 80 4.34 3.49 -18.78
N GLU A 81 4.13 3.77 -20.07
CA GLU A 81 3.02 3.21 -20.83
C GLU A 81 3.18 1.68 -21.01
N ASP A 82 4.40 1.21 -21.28
CA ASP A 82 4.68 -0.23 -21.39
C ASP A 82 4.39 -0.97 -20.07
N ILE A 83 4.75 -0.38 -18.93
CA ILE A 83 4.41 -0.93 -17.61
C ILE A 83 2.88 -0.93 -17.41
N ALA A 84 2.18 0.13 -17.78
CA ALA A 84 0.72 0.20 -17.70
C ALA A 84 0.04 -0.87 -18.58
N ALA A 85 0.56 -1.11 -19.78
CA ALA A 85 0.08 -2.16 -20.66
C ALA A 85 0.31 -3.56 -20.07
N ALA A 86 1.50 -3.81 -19.52
CA ALA A 86 1.83 -5.08 -18.88
C ALA A 86 0.92 -5.35 -17.67
N SER A 87 0.69 -4.35 -16.80
CA SER A 87 -0.22 -4.47 -15.66
C SER A 87 -1.68 -4.71 -16.10
N SER A 88 -2.11 -4.10 -17.20
CA SER A 88 -3.42 -4.38 -17.78
C SER A 88 -3.54 -5.83 -18.29
N ALA A 89 -2.47 -6.38 -18.87
CA ALA A 89 -2.43 -7.78 -19.29
C ALA A 89 -2.44 -8.75 -18.08
N LEU A 90 -1.85 -8.36 -16.95
CA LEU A 90 -1.99 -9.12 -15.69
C LEU A 90 -3.45 -9.16 -15.23
N ASN A 91 -4.19 -8.06 -15.36
CA ASN A 91 -5.61 -8.02 -14.99
C ASN A 91 -6.44 -9.00 -15.82
N GLN A 92 -6.20 -9.10 -17.13
CA GLN A 92 -6.88 -10.09 -17.97
C GLN A 92 -6.63 -11.53 -17.48
N LYS A 93 -5.42 -11.84 -16.99
CA LYS A 93 -5.10 -13.16 -16.41
C LYS A 93 -5.82 -13.38 -15.09
N PHE A 94 -5.91 -12.35 -14.23
CA PHE A 94 -6.65 -12.45 -12.98
C PHE A 94 -8.15 -12.58 -13.18
N GLU A 95 -8.73 -11.89 -14.17
CA GLU A 95 -10.14 -12.05 -14.57
C GLU A 95 -10.41 -13.47 -15.06
N ALA A 96 -9.53 -14.00 -15.92
CA ALA A 96 -9.62 -15.38 -16.37
C ALA A 96 -9.55 -16.37 -15.19
N ALA A 97 -8.64 -16.16 -14.24
CA ALA A 97 -8.56 -16.98 -13.03
C ALA A 97 -9.82 -16.86 -12.15
N SER A 98 -10.35 -15.65 -11.96
CA SER A 98 -11.57 -15.41 -11.18
C SER A 98 -12.79 -16.11 -11.79
N SER A 99 -12.86 -16.19 -13.14
CA SER A 99 -13.95 -16.90 -13.84
C SER A 99 -14.00 -18.40 -13.55
N LEU A 100 -12.89 -19.01 -13.10
CA LEU A 100 -12.84 -20.43 -12.74
C LEU A 100 -13.42 -20.72 -11.36
N LEU A 101 -13.51 -19.71 -10.49
CA LEU A 101 -14.05 -19.84 -9.13
C LEU A 101 -15.56 -19.54 -9.05
N LYS A 102 -16.13 -18.87 -10.06
CA LYS A 102 -17.55 -18.46 -10.09
C LYS A 102 -18.49 -19.52 -10.68
N LYS A 103 -18.10 -20.81 -10.64
CA LYS A 103 -18.88 -21.93 -11.19
C LYS A 103 -19.61 -22.72 -10.12
#